data_AF-A0A2M9BT69-F1
#
_entry.id   AF-A0A2M9BT69-F1
#
_cell.length_a   1.000
_cell.length_b   1.000
_cell.length_c   1.000
_cell.angle_alpha   90.00
_cell.angle_beta   90.00
_cell.angle_gamma   90.00
#
_symmetry.space_group_name_H-M   'P 1'
#
loop_
_entity.id
_entity.type
_entity.pdbx_description
1 polymer ?
#
loop_
_entity_poly.entity_id
_entity_poly.type
_entity_poly.pdbx_seq_one_letter_code
_entity_poly.pdbx_strand_id
1 'polypeptide(L)'
;MKKLPVCLALILSALLACCQRPEEAVPPSSLLPKEKMVQLLVELHLNESRVEAAHLRADSSQALFNQLQKDMLWRHEVTDSAFWQSYRYYAVHNKDLDELYGIVLDSLAMRKAQLQH
;
A
#
# COMPACT_ATOMS: atom_id res chain seq x y z
N MET A 1 50.71 3.08 -24.61
CA MET A 1 49.25 2.89 -24.80
C MET A 1 48.72 1.74 -23.92
N LYS A 2 48.62 1.89 -22.58
CA LYS A 2 48.01 0.84 -21.70
C LYS A 2 47.37 1.39 -20.40
N LYS A 3 47.05 2.69 -20.33
CA LYS A 3 46.52 3.33 -19.09
C LYS A 3 44.98 3.43 -19.07
N LEU A 4 44.33 3.22 -20.24
CA LEU A 4 42.88 3.27 -20.43
C LEU A 4 42.05 2.19 -19.67
N PRO A 5 42.54 0.94 -19.43
CA PRO A 5 41.70 -0.08 -18.80
C PRO A 5 41.54 0.12 -17.28
N VAL A 6 42.46 0.83 -16.63
CA VAL A 6 42.43 1.04 -15.17
C VAL A 6 41.34 2.04 -14.79
N CYS A 7 41.19 3.13 -15.54
CA CYS A 7 40.12 4.11 -15.30
C CYS A 7 38.73 3.50 -15.56
N LEU A 8 38.60 2.66 -16.59
CA LEU A 8 37.34 1.97 -16.90
C LEU A 8 36.97 0.95 -15.82
N ALA A 9 37.94 0.21 -15.28
CA ALA A 9 37.74 -0.70 -14.16
C ALA A 9 37.35 0.03 -12.87
N LEU A 10 37.94 1.21 -12.61
CA LEU A 10 37.60 2.03 -11.45
C LEU A 10 36.15 2.56 -11.54
N ILE A 11 35.73 3.03 -12.71
CA ILE A 11 34.36 3.50 -12.96
C ILE A 11 33.36 2.34 -12.83
N LEU A 12 33.70 1.15 -13.34
CA LEU A 12 32.85 -0.04 -13.21
C LEU A 12 32.72 -0.52 -11.75
N SER A 13 33.79 -0.41 -10.96
CA SER A 13 33.76 -0.73 -9.52
C SER A 13 32.95 0.28 -8.69
N ALA A 14 32.94 1.56 -9.08
CA ALA A 14 32.13 2.59 -8.44
C ALA A 14 30.62 2.43 -8.74
N LEU A 15 30.26 1.92 -9.92
CA LEU A 15 28.86 1.62 -10.28
C LEU A 15 28.28 0.45 -9.45
N LEU A 16 29.11 -0.52 -9.03
CA LEU A 16 28.69 -1.66 -8.20
C LEU A 16 28.48 -1.28 -6.72
N ALA A 17 29.09 -0.20 -6.24
CA ALA A 17 28.91 0.30 -4.87
C ALA A 17 27.62 1.11 -4.68
N CYS A 18 26.90 1.44 -5.76
CA CYS A 18 25.63 2.17 -5.71
C CYS A 18 24.42 1.26 -5.43
N CYS A 19 24.63 -0.05 -5.23
CA CYS A 19 23.64 -0.92 -4.61
C CYS A 19 23.54 -0.59 -3.11
N GLN A 20 22.98 0.59 -2.82
CA GLN A 20 22.52 0.95 -1.48
C GLN A 20 21.61 -0.19 -1.02
N ARG A 21 21.98 -0.81 0.11
CA ARG A 21 21.08 -1.74 0.81
C ARG A 21 19.72 -1.05 0.95
N PRO A 22 18.59 -1.76 0.82
CA PRO A 22 17.30 -1.18 1.11
C PRO A 22 17.42 -0.57 2.51
N GLU A 23 17.35 0.75 2.58
CA GLU A 23 17.29 1.45 3.85
C GLU A 23 16.08 0.87 4.57
N GLU A 24 16.30 0.20 5.71
CA GLU A 24 15.21 -0.34 6.51
C GLU A 24 14.25 0.81 6.78
N ALA A 25 13.03 0.71 6.23
CA ALA A 25 12.07 1.79 6.34
C ALA A 25 11.86 2.11 7.83
N VAL A 26 12.09 3.36 8.21
CA VAL A 26 11.88 3.79 9.59
C VAL A 26 10.38 3.81 9.87
N PRO A 27 9.90 3.15 10.95
CA PRO A 27 8.49 3.18 11.32
C PRO A 27 8.00 4.62 11.55
N PRO A 28 6.90 5.06 10.92
CA PRO A 28 6.31 6.36 11.23
C PRO A 28 5.76 6.35 12.67
N SER A 29 5.76 7.51 13.33
CA SER A 29 5.20 7.65 14.68
C SER A 29 3.68 7.34 14.75
N SER A 30 3.01 7.42 13.61
CA SER A 30 1.59 7.15 13.39
C SER A 30 1.33 5.75 12.81
N LEU A 31 2.31 4.84 12.89
CA LEU A 31 2.19 3.49 12.31
C LEU A 31 0.97 2.75 12.88
N LEU A 32 0.03 2.44 11.99
CA LEU A 32 -1.14 1.65 12.31
C LEU A 32 -0.75 0.19 12.53
N PRO A 33 -1.31 -0.51 13.54
CA PRO A 33 -1.12 -1.95 13.68
C PRO A 33 -1.55 -2.72 12.43
N LYS A 34 -0.90 -3.86 12.16
CA LYS A 34 -1.18 -4.72 10.98
C LYS A 34 -2.66 -5.06 10.86
N GLU A 35 -3.30 -5.46 11.97
CA GLU A 35 -4.72 -5.83 12.01
C GLU A 35 -5.63 -4.66 11.64
N LYS A 36 -5.30 -3.45 12.12
CA LYS A 36 -6.03 -2.23 11.78
C LYS A 36 -5.87 -1.89 10.30
N MET A 37 -4.67 -2.05 9.74
CA MET A 37 -4.42 -1.85 8.32
C MET A 37 -5.22 -2.83 7.46
N VAL A 38 -5.26 -4.12 7.81
CA VAL A 38 -6.09 -5.12 7.12
C VAL A 38 -7.56 -4.70 7.12
N GLN A 39 -8.10 -4.29 8.27
CA GLN A 39 -9.50 -3.82 8.36
C GLN A 39 -9.79 -2.66 7.41
N LEU A 40 -8.90 -1.66 7.35
CA LEU A 40 -9.04 -0.50 6.47
C LEU A 40 -8.92 -0.88 5.00
N LEU A 41 -7.99 -1.76 4.63
CA LEU A 41 -7.82 -2.22 3.25
C LEU A 41 -9.02 -3.05 2.77
N VAL A 42 -9.58 -3.91 3.62
CA VAL A 42 -10.83 -4.63 3.32
C VAL A 42 -11.96 -3.63 3.06
N GLU A 43 -12.13 -2.62 3.92
CA GLU A 43 -13.21 -1.65 3.74
C GLU A 43 -12.99 -0.75 2.51
N LEU A 44 -11.74 -0.35 2.23
CA LEU A 44 -11.36 0.38 1.01
C LEU A 44 -11.86 -0.35 -0.24
N HIS A 45 -11.56 -1.65 -0.37
CA HIS A 45 -12.01 -2.44 -1.52
C HIS A 45 -13.53 -2.65 -1.58
N LEU A 46 -14.19 -2.74 -0.43
CA LEU A 46 -15.65 -2.78 -0.38
C LEU A 46 -16.26 -1.44 -0.84
N ASN A 47 -15.64 -0.32 -0.48
CA ASN A 47 -16.07 1.00 -0.94
C ASN A 47 -15.83 1.21 -2.44
N GLU A 48 -14.70 0.72 -2.99
CA GLU A 48 -14.47 0.68 -4.45
C GLU A 48 -15.56 -0.14 -5.16
N SER A 49 -15.84 -1.35 -4.65
CA SER A 49 -16.88 -2.22 -5.21
C SER A 49 -18.28 -1.57 -5.18
N ARG A 50 -18.61 -0.82 -4.12
CA ARG A 50 -19.86 -0.06 -4.01
C ARG A 50 -19.95 1.06 -5.04
N VAL A 51 -18.86 1.78 -5.25
CA VAL A 51 -18.78 2.86 -6.24
C VAL A 51 -18.95 2.30 -7.65
N GLU A 52 -18.27 1.20 -7.96
CA GLU A 52 -18.41 0.49 -9.24
C GLU A 52 -19.85 0.02 -9.47
N ALA A 53 -20.46 -0.63 -8.47
CA ALA A 53 -21.82 -1.11 -8.53
C ALA A 53 -22.88 0.01 -8.65
N ALA A 54 -22.53 1.26 -8.35
CA ALA A 54 -23.45 2.40 -8.48
C ALA A 54 -23.64 2.86 -9.94
N HIS A 55 -22.80 2.40 -10.89
CA HIS A 55 -22.89 2.73 -12.32
C HIS A 55 -22.99 4.25 -12.60
N LEU A 56 -22.29 5.06 -11.81
CA LEU A 56 -22.29 6.51 -11.94
C LEU A 56 -21.31 7.00 -13.00
N ARG A 57 -21.49 8.23 -13.46
CA ARG A 57 -20.50 8.94 -14.29
C ARG A 57 -19.21 9.17 -13.49
N ALA A 58 -18.07 9.26 -14.18
CA ALA A 58 -16.74 9.39 -13.57
C ALA A 58 -16.66 10.42 -12.44
N ASP A 59 -17.12 11.65 -12.66
CA ASP A 59 -17.08 12.72 -11.65
C ASP A 59 -17.90 12.36 -10.40
N SER A 60 -19.07 11.75 -10.59
CA SER A 60 -19.95 11.31 -9.51
C SER A 60 -19.38 10.09 -8.78
N SER A 61 -18.76 9.15 -9.49
CA SER A 61 -18.04 8.01 -8.90
C SER A 61 -16.88 8.49 -8.04
N GLN A 62 -16.11 9.47 -8.53
CA GLN A 62 -15.01 10.06 -7.76
C GLN A 62 -15.52 10.79 -6.50
N ALA A 63 -16.60 11.57 -6.62
CA ALA A 63 -17.21 12.23 -5.47
C ALA A 63 -17.69 11.23 -4.41
N LEU A 64 -18.38 10.17 -4.84
CA LEU A 64 -18.85 9.10 -3.95
C LEU A 64 -17.68 8.38 -3.27
N PHE A 65 -16.65 8.00 -4.03
CA PHE A 65 -15.47 7.35 -3.47
C PHE A 65 -14.79 8.23 -2.42
N ASN A 66 -14.58 9.52 -2.72
CA ASN A 66 -13.97 10.47 -1.78
C ASN A 66 -14.78 10.62 -0.50
N GLN A 67 -16.11 10.60 -0.58
CA GLN A 67 -16.96 10.63 0.60
C GLN A 67 -16.80 9.34 1.43
N LEU A 68 -16.90 8.17 0.79
CA LEU A 68 -16.78 6.89 1.48
C LEU A 68 -15.41 6.70 2.14
N GLN A 69 -14.32 7.17 1.51
CA GLN A 69 -12.98 7.13 2.09
C GLN A 69 -12.86 8.01 3.34
N LYS A 70 -13.39 9.25 3.28
CA LYS A 70 -13.41 10.14 4.46
C LYS A 70 -14.23 9.55 5.60
N ASP A 71 -15.41 9.01 5.29
CA ASP A 71 -16.29 8.40 6.28
C ASP A 71 -15.64 7.15 6.89
N MET A 72 -14.97 6.32 6.10
CA MET A 72 -14.20 5.16 6.58
C MET A 72 -13.13 5.59 7.58
N LEU A 73 -12.27 6.52 7.19
CA LEU A 73 -11.16 6.99 8.03
C LEU A 73 -11.66 7.63 9.34
N TRP A 74 -12.73 8.42 9.24
CA TRP A 74 -13.39 9.01 10.40
C TRP A 74 -13.95 7.95 11.36
N ARG A 75 -14.72 6.96 10.87
CA ARG A 75 -15.28 5.89 11.71
C ARG A 75 -14.22 5.03 12.38
N HIS A 76 -13.03 4.95 11.79
CA HIS A 76 -11.92 4.19 12.34
C HIS A 76 -10.97 5.03 13.21
N GLU A 77 -11.23 6.34 13.38
CA GLU A 77 -10.39 7.28 14.12
C GLU A 77 -8.95 7.34 13.57
N VAL A 78 -8.82 7.28 12.24
CA VAL A 78 -7.53 7.29 11.53
C VAL A 78 -7.44 8.55 10.68
N THR A 79 -6.30 9.23 10.74
CA THR A 79 -6.04 10.36 9.82
C THR A 79 -5.56 9.84 8.47
N ASP A 80 -5.85 10.58 7.39
CA ASP A 80 -5.35 10.29 6.05
C ASP A 80 -3.82 10.06 6.05
N SER A 81 -3.08 10.89 6.78
CA SER A 81 -1.62 10.78 6.89
C SER A 81 -1.18 9.49 7.57
N ALA A 82 -1.82 9.07 8.66
CA ALA A 82 -1.49 7.83 9.36
C ALA A 82 -1.75 6.61 8.46
N PHE A 83 -2.86 6.60 7.73
CA PHE A 83 -3.15 5.55 6.75
C PHE A 83 -2.07 5.45 5.67
N TRP A 84 -1.78 6.54 4.96
CA TRP A 84 -0.84 6.52 3.84
C TRP A 84 0.62 6.29 4.26
N GLN A 85 1.04 6.81 5.42
CA GLN A 85 2.38 6.55 5.96
C GLN A 85 2.53 5.08 6.35
N SER A 86 1.52 4.49 6.98
CA SER A 86 1.52 3.08 7.35
C SER A 86 1.48 2.16 6.13
N TYR A 87 0.65 2.48 5.14
CA TYR A 87 0.60 1.74 3.87
C TYR A 87 1.97 1.74 3.19
N ARG A 88 2.60 2.92 3.09
CA ARG A 88 3.94 3.05 2.50
C ARG A 88 4.98 2.28 3.29
N TYR A 89 4.94 2.34 4.62
CA TYR A 89 5.84 1.56 5.47
C TYR A 89 5.74 0.07 5.17
N TYR A 90 4.53 -0.50 5.19
CA TYR A 90 4.31 -1.92 4.91
C TYR A 90 4.65 -2.32 3.47
N ALA A 91 4.53 -1.41 2.50
CA ALA A 91 4.87 -1.67 1.09
C ALA A 91 6.37 -1.95 0.87
N VAL A 92 7.26 -1.40 1.69
CA VAL A 92 8.72 -1.55 1.56
C VAL A 92 9.35 -2.36 2.68
N HIS A 93 8.77 -2.37 3.87
CA HIS A 93 9.32 -3.09 5.03
C HIS A 93 9.02 -4.59 4.93
N ASN A 94 10.07 -5.41 4.76
CA ASN A 94 10.02 -6.88 4.84
C ASN A 94 8.90 -7.57 4.03
N LYS A 95 8.35 -6.90 3.00
CA LYS A 95 7.16 -7.34 2.26
C LYS A 95 5.92 -7.56 3.14
N ASP A 96 5.80 -6.81 4.23
CA ASP A 96 4.65 -6.89 5.14
C ASP A 96 3.33 -6.68 4.38
N LEU A 97 3.30 -5.80 3.37
CA LEU A 97 2.09 -5.55 2.59
C LEU A 97 1.58 -6.79 1.86
N ASP A 98 2.47 -7.67 1.37
CA ASP A 98 2.07 -8.92 0.70
C ASP A 98 1.33 -9.85 1.67
N GLU A 99 1.85 -9.97 2.90
CA GLU A 99 1.20 -10.72 3.98
C GLU A 99 -0.17 -10.14 4.33
N LEU A 100 -0.25 -8.81 4.50
CA LEU A 100 -1.51 -8.13 4.79
C LEU A 100 -2.53 -8.37 3.66
N TYR A 101 -2.12 -8.30 2.40
CA TYR A 101 -3.01 -8.53 1.26
C TYR A 101 -3.50 -9.98 1.18
N GLY A 102 -2.71 -10.98 1.62
CA GLY A 102 -3.20 -12.35 1.76
C GLY A 102 -4.45 -12.41 2.66
N ILE A 103 -4.39 -11.75 3.82
CA ILE A 103 -5.51 -11.70 4.78
C ILE A 103 -6.70 -10.90 4.22
N VAL A 104 -6.43 -9.80 3.50
CA VAL A 104 -7.48 -9.00 2.84
C VAL A 104 -8.24 -9.85 1.82
N LEU A 105 -7.54 -10.59 0.97
CA LEU A 105 -8.14 -11.45 -0.06
C LEU A 105 -8.98 -12.56 0.57
N ASP A 106 -8.47 -13.23 1.61
CA ASP A 106 -9.21 -14.25 2.35
C ASP A 106 -10.49 -13.69 2.98
N SER A 107 -10.40 -12.49 3.56
CA SER A 107 -11.53 -11.78 4.17
C SER A 107 -12.62 -11.44 3.14
N LEU A 108 -12.23 -10.98 1.95
CA LEU A 108 -13.15 -10.67 0.87
C LEU A 108 -13.78 -11.94 0.28
N ALA A 109 -13.00 -13.01 0.11
CA ALA A 109 -13.49 -14.30 -0.36
C ALA A 109 -14.53 -14.90 0.59
N MET A 110 -14.28 -14.87 1.90
CA MET A 110 -15.21 -15.34 2.92
C MET A 110 -16.54 -14.59 2.86
N ARG A 111 -16.50 -13.25 2.79
CA ARG A 111 -17.70 -12.41 2.67
C ARG A 111 -18.48 -12.71 1.40
N LYS A 112 -17.79 -12.93 0.28
CA LYS A 112 -18.43 -13.29 -0.99
C LYS A 112 -19.16 -14.62 -0.88
N ALA A 113 -18.53 -15.64 -0.29
CA ALA A 113 -19.16 -16.94 -0.07
C ALA A 113 -20.45 -16.82 0.77
N GLN A 114 -20.43 -16.00 1.83
CA GLN A 114 -21.62 -15.74 2.67
C GLN A 114 -22.79 -15.10 1.92
N LEU A 115 -22.52 -14.27 0.90
CA LEU A 115 -23.58 -13.64 0.09
C LEU A 115 -24.17 -14.57 -0.98
N GLN A 116 -23.50 -15.69 -1.28
CA GLN A 116 -23.90 -16.65 -2.31
C GLN A 116 -24.73 -17.83 -1.77
N HIS A 117 -24.94 -17.87 -0.45
CA HIS A 117 -25.78 -18.83 0.25
C HIS A 117 -27.10 -18.19 0.69
#